data_AF-A0A1G7KTT9-F1
#
_entry.id   AF-A0A1G7KTT9-F1
#
_cell.length_a   1.000
_cell.length_b   1.000
_cell.length_c   1.000
_cell.angle_alpha   90.00
_cell.angle_beta   90.00
_cell.angle_gamma   90.00
#
_symmetry.space_group_name_H-M   'P 1'
#
loop_
_entity.id
_entity.type
_entity.pdbx_description
1 polymer ?
#
loop_
_entity_poly.entity_id
_entity_poly.type
_entity_poly.pdbx_seq_one_letter_code
_entity_poly.pdbx_strand_id
1 'polypeptide(L)'
;MKRKRLAELVREEAGGLQEAPTPREERTGEAPHGGGLEASPKGEGPGGRPLPPYLTYVRKECRLRPDQLDALTALARRLNRERKGKGERITENTLIRWAVDRLLQEYGFPTFSEEKP
;
A
#
# COMPACT_ATOMS: atom_id res chain seq x y z
N MET A 1 57.92 4.20 15.64
CA MET A 1 56.46 4.48 15.65
C MET A 1 55.78 3.39 16.46
N LYS A 2 55.06 3.72 17.54
CA LYS A 2 54.40 2.73 18.41
C LYS A 2 52.99 2.44 17.87
N ARG A 3 52.66 1.17 17.62
CA ARG A 3 51.32 0.73 17.19
C ARG A 3 50.38 0.80 18.40
N LYS A 4 49.32 1.62 18.33
CA LYS A 4 48.27 1.70 19.36
C LYS A 4 47.47 0.39 19.42
N ARG A 5 46.99 0.00 20.61
CA ARG A 5 46.14 -1.20 20.76
C ARG A 5 44.70 -0.86 20.41
N LEU A 6 43.95 -1.83 19.87
CA LEU A 6 42.55 -1.68 19.44
C LEU A 6 41.64 -1.04 20.52
N ALA A 7 41.90 -1.34 21.80
CA ALA A 7 41.16 -0.79 22.94
C ALA A 7 41.39 0.71 23.22
N GLU A 8 42.45 1.30 22.67
CA GLU A 8 42.67 2.76 22.71
C GLU A 8 41.95 3.45 21.55
N LEU A 9 41.90 2.82 20.37
CA LEU A 9 41.18 3.33 19.19
C LEU A 9 39.67 3.41 19.46
N VAL A 10 39.09 2.38 20.07
CA VAL A 10 37.66 2.31 20.41
C VAL A 10 37.28 3.34 21.47
N ARG A 11 38.20 3.71 22.37
CA ARG A 11 37.98 4.78 23.36
C ARG A 11 38.10 6.17 22.75
N GLU A 12 39.02 6.37 21.79
CA GLU A 12 39.12 7.62 21.02
C GLU A 12 37.85 7.85 20.19
N GLU A 13 37.26 6.83 19.56
CA GLU A 13 35.97 6.94 18.85
C GLU A 13 34.78 7.18 19.78
N ALA A 14 34.70 6.45 20.90
CA ALA A 14 33.59 6.60 21.85
C ALA A 14 33.62 7.96 22.59
N GLY A 15 34.79 8.59 22.74
CA GLY A 15 34.94 9.92 23.34
C GLY A 15 34.64 11.09 22.39
N GLY A 16 34.48 10.83 21.09
CA GLY A 16 34.19 11.85 20.08
C GLY A 16 32.71 12.15 19.86
N LEU A 17 31.81 11.39 20.49
CA LEU A 17 30.37 11.65 20.45
C LEU A 17 30.00 12.65 21.55
N GLN A 18 30.29 13.92 21.27
CA GLN A 18 29.82 15.02 22.09
C GLN A 18 28.30 15.16 21.91
N GLU A 19 27.55 15.05 23.02
CA GLU A 19 26.11 15.31 23.08
C GLU A 19 25.81 16.68 22.48
N ALA A 20 25.01 16.70 21.40
CA ALA A 20 24.59 17.94 20.77
C ALA A 20 23.58 18.68 21.68
N PRO A 21 23.72 20.00 21.88
CA PRO A 21 22.82 20.78 22.72
C PRO A 21 21.50 21.06 21.99
N THR A 22 20.38 20.90 22.68
CA THR A 22 19.13 21.63 22.37
C THR A 22 19.36 23.13 22.68
N PRO A 23 18.86 24.14 21.91
CA PRO A 23 17.42 24.32 21.65
C PRO A 23 17.03 25.13 20.37
N ARG A 24 15.73 25.16 20.03
CA ARG A 24 14.83 26.35 19.99
C ARG A 24 13.76 26.23 18.89
N GLU A 25 12.51 26.24 19.34
CA GLU A 25 11.29 26.36 18.54
C GLU A 25 11.24 27.72 17.83
N GLU A 26 10.96 27.72 16.51
CA GLU A 26 9.98 28.60 15.87
C GLU A 26 9.71 28.18 14.40
N ARG A 27 8.51 27.60 14.21
CA ARG A 27 7.62 27.56 13.03
C ARG A 27 8.23 27.36 11.63
N THR A 28 7.93 26.21 11.03
CA THR A 28 7.14 26.14 9.77
C THR A 28 6.55 24.74 9.60
N GLY A 29 5.26 24.67 9.26
CA GLY A 29 4.61 23.47 8.71
C GLY A 29 3.87 22.59 9.71
N GLU A 30 2.63 22.97 10.04
CA GLU A 30 1.63 22.08 10.65
C GLU A 30 1.50 20.77 9.86
N ALA A 31 1.65 19.65 10.56
CA ALA A 31 0.85 18.46 10.30
C ALA A 31 0.46 17.87 11.66
N PRO A 32 -0.65 18.32 12.27
CA PRO A 32 -1.14 17.72 13.50
C PRO A 32 -2.00 16.49 13.18
N HIS A 33 -1.62 15.41 13.86
CA HIS A 33 -2.48 14.45 14.55
C HIS A 33 -3.55 13.62 13.80
N GLY A 34 -3.58 12.35 14.18
CA GLY A 34 -4.68 11.44 13.90
C GLY A 34 -6.03 11.99 14.40
N GLY A 35 -7.07 11.71 13.62
CA GLY A 35 -8.44 12.04 13.95
C GLY A 35 -9.33 11.83 12.74
N GLY A 36 -10.48 11.21 12.96
CA GLY A 36 -11.64 11.32 12.07
C GLY A 36 -11.73 10.31 10.94
N LEU A 37 -12.58 9.29 11.15
CA LEU A 37 -13.64 9.02 10.19
C LEU A 37 -14.43 10.32 10.03
N GLU A 38 -14.08 11.18 9.08
CA GLU A 38 -14.95 12.29 8.69
C GLU A 38 -14.87 12.58 7.20
N ALA A 39 -16.08 12.68 6.64
CA ALA A 39 -16.54 13.09 5.31
C ALA A 39 -15.59 13.05 4.10
N SER A 40 -16.04 12.33 3.08
CA SER A 40 -15.65 12.48 1.67
C SER A 40 -15.49 13.95 1.26
N PRO A 41 -14.42 14.34 0.54
CA PRO A 41 -14.49 15.57 -0.21
C PRO A 41 -15.44 15.31 -1.39
N LYS A 42 -16.58 16.00 -1.37
CA LYS A 42 -17.42 16.18 -2.56
C LYS A 42 -16.56 16.95 -3.57
N GLY A 43 -15.91 16.20 -4.46
CA GLY A 43 -15.01 16.73 -5.47
C GLY A 43 -15.76 17.38 -6.63
N GLU A 44 -16.32 18.57 -6.41
CA GLU A 44 -16.57 19.53 -7.49
C GLU A 44 -15.35 20.47 -7.55
N GLY A 45 -14.34 20.04 -8.31
CA GLY A 45 -13.18 20.84 -8.71
C GLY A 45 -13.01 20.80 -10.23
N PRO A 46 -12.49 21.87 -10.86
CA PRO A 46 -12.56 22.05 -12.31
C PRO A 46 -11.58 21.08 -13.00
N GLY A 47 -12.15 20.17 -13.79
CA GLY A 47 -11.41 19.12 -14.51
C GLY A 47 -11.68 17.73 -13.95
N GLY A 48 -12.91 17.23 -14.18
CA GLY A 48 -13.42 15.96 -13.67
C GLY A 48 -12.59 14.76 -14.11
N ARG A 49 -11.54 14.42 -13.35
CA ARG A 49 -10.91 13.11 -13.46
C ARG A 49 -11.92 12.08 -12.97
N PRO A 50 -12.14 10.98 -13.70
CA PRO A 50 -13.07 9.94 -13.27
C PRO A 50 -12.66 9.42 -11.90
N LEU A 51 -13.67 9.06 -11.10
CA LEU A 51 -13.47 8.51 -9.76
C LEU A 51 -12.52 7.29 -9.87
N PRO A 52 -11.46 7.22 -9.04
CA PRO A 52 -10.59 6.05 -9.01
C PRO A 52 -11.38 4.75 -8.83
N PRO A 53 -11.04 3.66 -9.56
CA PRO A 53 -11.82 2.41 -9.55
C PRO A 53 -12.00 1.80 -8.16
N TYR A 54 -11.06 2.00 -7.23
CA TYR A 54 -11.19 1.43 -5.89
C TYR A 54 -12.27 2.09 -5.05
N LEU A 55 -12.67 3.33 -5.35
CA LEU A 55 -13.74 4.04 -4.64
C LEU A 55 -15.14 3.61 -5.10
N THR A 56 -15.25 2.86 -6.20
CA THR A 56 -16.53 2.27 -6.63
C THR A 56 -16.83 0.94 -5.93
N TYR A 57 -15.85 0.35 -5.23
CA TYR A 57 -16.02 -0.91 -4.51
C TYR A 57 -16.28 -0.70 -3.02
N VAL A 58 -17.06 -1.61 -2.42
CA VAL A 58 -17.28 -1.66 -0.98
C VAL A 58 -16.13 -2.39 -0.28
N ARG A 59 -15.62 -1.82 0.82
CA ARG A 59 -14.57 -2.47 1.64
C ARG A 59 -15.15 -3.65 2.41
N LYS A 60 -14.49 -4.80 2.30
CA LYS A 60 -14.81 -6.01 3.06
C LYS A 60 -13.53 -6.63 3.60
N GLU A 61 -13.54 -7.00 4.88
CA GLU A 61 -12.46 -7.78 5.48
C GLU A 61 -12.60 -9.27 5.12
N CYS A 62 -11.49 -9.90 4.75
CA CYS A 62 -11.41 -11.30 4.34
C CYS A 62 -10.24 -11.97 5.03
N ARG A 63 -10.46 -13.17 5.60
CA ARG A 63 -9.39 -14.02 6.15
C ARG A 63 -9.08 -15.11 5.14
N LEU A 64 -7.83 -15.18 4.72
CA LEU A 64 -7.30 -16.21 3.83
C LEU A 64 -6.28 -17.06 4.58
N ARG A 65 -6.15 -18.32 4.18
CA ARG A 65 -5.04 -19.14 4.66
C ARG A 65 -3.71 -18.63 4.06
N PRO A 66 -2.56 -18.85 4.74
CA PRO A 66 -1.26 -18.40 4.24
C PRO A 66 -0.93 -18.90 2.82
N ASP A 67 -1.20 -20.18 2.55
CA ASP A 67 -0.97 -20.79 1.24
C ASP A 67 -1.78 -20.13 0.11
N GLN A 68 -3.00 -19.69 0.44
CA GLN A 68 -3.86 -19.00 -0.52
C GLN A 68 -3.33 -17.61 -0.83
N LEU A 69 -2.84 -16.87 0.18
CA LEU A 69 -2.27 -15.55 -0.01
C LEU A 69 -1.01 -15.61 -0.88
N ASP A 70 -0.11 -16.56 -0.59
CA ASP A 70 1.12 -16.77 -1.36
C ASP A 70 0.80 -17.14 -2.82
N ALA A 71 -0.18 -18.02 -3.03
CA ALA A 71 -0.63 -18.42 -4.36
C ALA A 71 -1.22 -17.23 -5.14
N LEU A 72 -2.04 -16.38 -4.50
CA LEU A 72 -2.62 -15.19 -5.13
C LEU A 72 -1.53 -14.18 -5.53
N THR A 73 -0.55 -13.93 -4.66
CA THR A 73 0.59 -13.04 -4.96
C THR A 73 1.42 -13.60 -6.12
N ALA A 74 1.72 -14.90 -6.12
CA ALA A 74 2.46 -15.54 -7.21
C ALA A 74 1.69 -15.45 -8.54
N LEU A 75 0.37 -15.70 -8.51
CA LEU A 75 -0.50 -15.62 -9.69
C LEU A 75 -0.60 -14.19 -10.23
N ALA A 76 -0.82 -13.20 -9.38
CA ALA A 76 -0.87 -11.80 -9.79
C ALA A 76 0.46 -11.36 -10.44
N ARG A 77 1.60 -11.74 -9.87
CA ARG A 77 2.92 -11.46 -10.45
C ARG A 77 3.07 -12.12 -11.83
N ARG A 78 2.68 -13.39 -11.96
CA ARG A 78 2.74 -14.12 -13.23
C ARG A 78 1.89 -13.43 -14.31
N LEU A 79 0.63 -13.12 -14.01
CA LEU A 79 -0.29 -12.51 -14.97
C LEU A 79 0.17 -11.11 -15.40
N ASN A 80 0.67 -10.29 -14.47
CA ASN A 80 1.20 -8.96 -14.82
C ASN A 80 2.44 -9.05 -15.72
N ARG A 81 3.33 -10.04 -15.50
CA ARG A 81 4.48 -10.30 -16.38
C ARG A 81 4.03 -10.71 -17.78
N GLU A 82 3.08 -11.65 -17.87
CA GLU A 82 2.52 -12.11 -19.14
C GLU A 82 1.86 -10.96 -19.92
N ARG A 83 1.18 -10.04 -19.23
CA ARG A 83 0.58 -8.85 -19.83
C ARG A 83 1.58 -7.79 -20.29
N LYS A 84 2.85 -7.85 -19.86
CA LYS A 84 3.91 -6.88 -20.22
C LYS A 84 3.47 -5.41 -20.03
N GLY A 85 2.75 -5.13 -18.94
CA GLY A 85 2.24 -3.78 -18.63
C GLY A 85 0.99 -3.35 -19.41
N LYS A 86 0.34 -4.24 -20.17
CA LYS A 86 -0.89 -3.93 -20.90
C LYS A 86 -2.12 -3.94 -19.97
N GLY A 87 -2.80 -2.79 -19.91
CA GLY A 87 -4.04 -2.59 -19.15
C GLY A 87 -3.81 -2.38 -17.66
N GLU A 88 -4.89 -2.46 -16.89
CA GLU A 88 -4.84 -2.24 -15.43
C GLU A 88 -4.03 -3.34 -14.71
N ARG A 89 -3.32 -2.92 -13.65
CA ARG A 89 -2.53 -3.83 -12.82
C ARG A 89 -3.44 -4.84 -12.11
N ILE A 90 -3.12 -6.12 -12.27
CA ILE A 90 -3.81 -7.19 -11.55
C ILE A 90 -3.26 -7.28 -10.12
N THR A 91 -4.15 -7.25 -9.13
CA THR A 91 -3.81 -7.40 -7.70
C THR A 91 -4.49 -8.63 -7.12
N GLU A 92 -4.14 -9.02 -5.90
CA GLU A 92 -4.85 -10.06 -5.14
C GLU A 92 -6.35 -9.74 -5.08
N ASN A 93 -6.72 -8.48 -4.83
CA ASN A 93 -8.13 -8.05 -4.79
C ASN A 93 -8.84 -8.18 -6.15
N THR A 94 -8.14 -8.00 -7.27
CA THR A 94 -8.72 -8.27 -8.59
C THR A 94 -9.04 -9.76 -8.76
N LEU A 95 -8.12 -10.63 -8.34
CA LEU A 95 -8.31 -12.08 -8.41
C LEU A 95 -9.42 -12.57 -7.46
N ILE A 96 -9.50 -12.01 -6.25
CA ILE A 96 -10.56 -12.34 -5.28
C ILE A 96 -11.93 -11.97 -5.86
N ARG A 97 -12.09 -10.77 -6.43
CA ARG A 97 -13.36 -10.37 -7.07
C ARG A 97 -13.73 -11.30 -8.22
N TRP A 98 -12.77 -11.64 -9.09
CA TRP A 98 -13.00 -12.59 -10.19
C TRP A 98 -13.39 -13.99 -9.71
N ALA A 99 -12.77 -14.47 -8.64
CA ALA A 99 -13.13 -15.76 -8.04
C ALA A 99 -14.54 -15.72 -7.44
N VAL A 100 -14.94 -14.60 -6.82
CA VAL A 100 -16.30 -14.38 -6.34
C VAL A 100 -17.30 -14.34 -7.49
N ASP A 101 -17.02 -13.61 -8.56
CA ASP A 101 -17.88 -13.58 -9.75
C ASP A 101 -18.10 -14.99 -10.32
N ARG A 102 -17.00 -15.75 -10.46
CA ARG A 102 -17.08 -17.13 -10.96
C ARG A 102 -17.89 -18.04 -10.03
N LEU A 103 -17.69 -17.91 -8.72
CA LEU A 103 -18.47 -18.67 -7.72
C LEU A 103 -19.96 -18.30 -7.80
N LEU A 104 -20.29 -17.01 -7.86
CA LEU A 104 -21.69 -16.56 -7.94
C LEU A 104 -22.38 -17.04 -9.23
N GLN A 105 -21.67 -16.98 -10.35
CA GLN A 105 -22.14 -17.49 -11.64
C GLN A 105 -22.44 -19.00 -11.58
N GLU A 106 -21.57 -19.79 -10.93
CA GLU A 106 -21.76 -21.23 -10.75
C GLU A 106 -23.05 -21.56 -9.99
N TYR A 107 -23.46 -20.68 -9.06
CA TYR A 107 -24.69 -20.82 -8.28
C TYR A 107 -25.89 -20.06 -8.89
N GLY A 108 -25.79 -19.63 -10.15
CA GLY A 108 -26.90 -19.00 -10.87
C GLY A 108 -27.23 -17.57 -10.42
N PHE A 109 -26.35 -16.92 -9.65
CA PHE A 109 -26.49 -15.51 -9.36
C PHE A 109 -26.06 -14.68 -10.58
N PRO A 110 -26.84 -13.67 -10.98
CA PRO A 110 -26.44 -12.79 -12.07
C PRO A 110 -25.20 -11.99 -11.64
N THR A 111 -24.16 -12.04 -12.46
CA THR A 111 -22.99 -11.15 -12.33
C THR A 111 -23.17 -9.97 -13.27
N PHE A 112 -22.76 -8.77 -12.86
CA PHE A 112 -22.95 -7.50 -13.59
C PHE A 112 -22.08 -7.39 -14.87
N SER A 113 -22.02 -8.44 -15.68
CA SER A 113 -21.32 -8.48 -16.98
C SER A 113 -22.26 -8.23 -18.18
N GLU A 114 -23.55 -7.99 -17.95
CA GLU A 114 -24.56 -7.81 -19.01
C GLU A 114 -25.10 -6.38 -19.14
N GLU A 115 -24.28 -5.35 -18.86
CA GLU A 115 -24.54 -4.02 -19.40
C GLU A 115 -23.48 -3.68 -20.44
N LYS A 116 -23.80 -4.01 -21.69
CA LYS A 116 -23.19 -3.36 -22.85
C LYS A 116 -24.32 -2.61 -23.59
N PRO A 117 -24.14 -1.33 -23.94
CA PRO A 117 -25.09 -0.62 -24.79
C PRO A 117 -25.19 -1.24 -26.18
#